data_AF-A0A089I2Y5-F1
#
_entry.id   AF-A0A089I2Y5-F1
#
_cell.length_a   1.000
_cell.length_b   1.000
_cell.length_c   1.000
_cell.angle_alpha   90.00
_cell.angle_beta   90.00
_cell.angle_gamma   90.00
#
_symmetry.space_group_name_H-M   'P 1'
#
loop_
_entity.id
_entity.type
_entity.pdbx_description
1 polymer ?
#
loop_
_entity_poly.entity_id
_entity_poly.type
_entity_poly.pdbx_seq_one_letter_code
_entity_poly.pdbx_strand_id
1 'polypeptide(L)'
;MKGKGIKDERIQGEVHKLMSHGFTIVFVGITASVFVKVFVLHLDLKYWLDSFLILMAACFYVTLRSMRGGLFLLPSKAGEVKRLKKTNLISGAAGALIWAILMISYDLLGKEEVDVVASVMSTLVGSVIFFFGITWMQWFMIKRSNQNADKHLE
;
A
#
# COMPACT_ATOMS: atom_id res chain seq x y z
N MET A 1 -10.73 12.17 -40.93
CA MET A 1 -10.55 11.27 -39.76
C MET A 1 -9.09 10.86 -39.71
N LYS A 2 -8.28 11.44 -38.82
CA LYS A 2 -6.85 11.13 -38.71
C LYS A 2 -6.69 9.66 -38.28
N GLY A 3 -5.96 8.88 -39.08
CA GLY A 3 -5.80 7.45 -38.93
C GLY A 3 -5.33 7.08 -37.53
N LYS A 4 -6.13 6.26 -36.83
CA LYS A 4 -5.64 5.47 -35.71
C LYS A 4 -4.67 4.46 -36.31
N GLY A 5 -3.39 4.83 -36.39
CA GLY A 5 -2.33 3.91 -36.76
C GLY A 5 -2.41 2.69 -35.85
N ILE A 6 -2.38 1.49 -36.44
CA ILE A 6 -2.30 0.24 -35.71
C ILE A 6 -1.07 0.34 -34.82
N LYS A 7 -1.28 0.49 -33.51
CA LYS A 7 -0.19 0.53 -32.54
C LYS A 7 0.20 -0.91 -32.26
N ASP A 8 1.41 -1.27 -32.64
CA ASP A 8 1.98 -2.58 -32.37
C ASP A 8 1.93 -2.89 -30.86
N GLU A 9 1.28 -3.99 -30.50
CA GLU A 9 1.16 -4.47 -29.12
C GLU A 9 2.53 -4.74 -28.49
N ARG A 10 3.54 -5.12 -29.31
CA ARG A 10 4.92 -5.33 -28.85
C ARG A 10 5.54 -4.02 -28.37
N ILE A 11 5.36 -2.94 -29.15
CA ILE A 11 5.87 -1.61 -28.79
C ILE A 11 5.13 -1.08 -27.56
N GLN A 12 3.81 -1.26 -27.48
CA GLN A 12 3.05 -0.87 -26.29
C GLN A 12 3.47 -1.64 -25.03
N GLY A 13 3.73 -2.94 -25.15
CA GLY A 13 4.22 -3.78 -24.05
C GLY A 13 5.57 -3.32 -23.53
N GLU A 14 6.52 -3.07 -24.43
CA GLU A 14 7.86 -2.57 -24.04
C GLU A 14 7.78 -1.17 -23.42
N VAL A 15 6.96 -0.27 -23.96
CA VAL A 15 6.74 1.06 -23.35
C VAL A 15 6.13 0.93 -21.96
N HIS A 16 5.15 0.06 -21.77
CA HIS A 16 4.54 -0.16 -20.45
C HIS A 16 5.55 -0.71 -19.43
N LYS A 17 6.42 -1.62 -19.87
CA LYS A 17 7.50 -2.18 -19.05
C LYS A 17 8.51 -1.10 -18.65
N LEU A 18 8.94 -0.26 -19.59
CA LEU A 18 9.82 0.88 -19.30
C LEU A 18 9.18 1.86 -18.32
N MET A 19 7.90 2.19 -18.49
CA MET A 19 7.17 3.08 -17.58
C MET A 19 7.05 2.47 -16.17
N SER A 20 6.79 1.16 -16.08
CA SER A 20 6.73 0.44 -14.80
C SER A 20 8.08 0.41 -14.08
N HIS A 21 9.17 0.13 -14.82
CA HIS A 21 10.51 0.18 -14.26
C HIS A 21 10.90 1.60 -13.83
N GLY A 22 10.60 2.61 -14.65
CA GLY A 22 10.83 4.02 -14.33
C GLY A 22 10.10 4.44 -13.06
N PHE A 23 8.82 4.10 -12.94
CA PHE A 23 8.04 4.32 -11.72
C PHE A 23 8.66 3.62 -10.51
N THR A 24 9.06 2.35 -10.66
CA THR A 24 9.68 1.57 -9.58
C THR A 24 10.98 2.21 -9.09
N ILE A 25 11.84 2.66 -10.00
CA ILE A 25 13.11 3.33 -9.65
C ILE A 25 12.84 4.63 -8.88
N VAL A 26 11.92 5.47 -9.37
CA VAL A 26 11.56 6.73 -8.69
C VAL A 26 10.93 6.45 -7.32
N PHE A 27 10.03 5.47 -7.24
CA PHE A 27 9.37 5.07 -6.00
C PHE A 27 10.38 4.59 -4.95
N VAL A 28 11.30 3.70 -5.33
CA VAL A 28 12.37 3.21 -4.46
C VAL A 28 13.31 4.35 -4.06
N GLY A 29 13.67 5.23 -4.99
CA GLY A 29 14.54 6.38 -4.73
C GLY A 29 13.94 7.35 -3.71
N ILE A 30 12.66 7.71 -3.85
CA ILE A 30 11.97 8.58 -2.89
C ILE A 30 11.83 7.88 -1.53
N THR A 31 11.48 6.60 -1.52
CA THR A 31 11.36 5.81 -0.28
C THR A 31 12.70 5.75 0.46
N ALA A 32 13.79 5.46 -0.25
CA ALA A 32 15.14 5.44 0.31
C ALA A 32 15.55 6.83 0.82
N SER A 33 15.21 7.90 0.10
CA SER A 33 15.47 9.28 0.54
C SER A 33 14.77 9.60 1.86
N VAL A 34 13.47 9.27 1.98
CA VAL A 34 12.73 9.45 3.24
C VAL A 34 13.35 8.59 4.36
N PHE A 35 13.72 7.35 4.06
CA PHE A 35 14.34 6.45 5.04
C PHE A 35 15.66 7.02 5.60
N VAL A 36 16.53 7.54 4.72
CA VAL A 36 17.79 8.17 5.14
C VAL A 36 17.52 9.43 5.98
N LYS A 37 16.58 10.29 5.57
CA LYS A 37 16.22 11.51 6.33
C LYS A 37 15.72 11.17 7.74
N VAL A 38 14.91 10.13 7.89
CA VAL A 38 14.30 9.72 9.16
C VAL A 38 15.30 8.98 10.06
N PHE A 39 15.95 7.93 9.53
CA PHE A 39 16.69 6.98 10.37
C PHE A 39 18.20 7.22 10.43
N VAL A 40 18.80 7.84 9.40
CA VAL A 40 20.25 8.08 9.35
C VAL A 40 20.58 9.50 9.79
N LEU A 41 19.83 10.48 9.27
CA LEU A 41 20.09 11.89 9.53
C LEU A 41 19.29 12.44 10.73
N HIS A 42 18.31 11.67 11.25
CA HIS A 42 17.45 12.08 12.35
C HIS A 42 16.84 13.49 12.18
N LEU A 43 16.43 13.83 10.96
CA LEU A 43 15.89 15.16 10.67
C LEU A 43 14.49 15.34 11.28
N ASP A 44 14.22 16.55 11.77
CA ASP A 44 12.88 16.94 12.21
C ASP A 44 11.83 16.72 11.12
N LEU A 45 10.60 16.44 11.54
CA LEU A 45 9.43 16.18 10.68
C LEU A 45 9.30 17.20 9.53
N LYS A 46 9.55 18.49 9.82
CA LYS A 46 9.43 19.59 8.83
C LYS A 46 10.31 19.43 7.59
N TYR A 47 11.39 18.66 7.65
CA TYR A 47 12.37 18.50 6.56
C TYR A 47 12.12 17.28 5.66
N TRP A 48 11.21 16.39 6.04
CA TRP A 48 10.91 15.17 5.27
C TRP A 48 9.41 14.92 5.09
N LEU A 49 8.55 15.63 5.83
CA LEU A 49 7.10 15.49 5.72
C LEU A 49 6.59 15.75 4.31
N ASP A 50 7.14 16.75 3.61
CA ASP A 50 6.79 17.06 2.22
C ASP A 50 7.02 15.87 1.28
N SER A 51 8.20 15.26 1.39
CA SER A 51 8.65 14.13 0.59
C SER A 51 7.80 12.89 0.89
N PHE A 52 7.48 12.67 2.17
CA PHE A 52 6.60 11.61 2.61
C PHE A 52 5.16 11.80 2.11
N LEU A 53 4.60 13.00 2.19
CA LEU A 53 3.25 13.29 1.71
C LEU A 53 3.15 13.12 0.19
N ILE A 54 4.16 13.53 -0.57
CA ILE A 54 4.22 13.29 -2.03
C ILE A 54 4.23 11.79 -2.32
N LEU A 55 5.04 11.01 -1.61
CA LEU A 55 5.09 9.55 -1.74
C LEU A 55 3.71 8.92 -1.46
N MET A 56 3.06 9.33 -0.37
CA MET A 56 1.74 8.84 0.01
C MET A 56 0.66 9.21 -1.01
N ALA A 57 0.68 10.45 -1.53
CA ALA A 57 -0.25 10.90 -2.57
C ALA A 57 -0.07 10.10 -3.88
N ALA A 58 1.18 9.81 -4.28
CA ALA A 58 1.47 8.99 -5.45
C ALA A 58 0.95 7.56 -5.29
N CYS A 59 1.21 6.92 -4.14
CA CYS A 59 0.67 5.59 -3.82
C CYS A 59 -0.85 5.57 -3.83
N PHE A 60 -1.48 6.60 -3.26
CA PHE A 60 -2.93 6.71 -3.21
C PHE A 60 -3.52 6.87 -4.62
N TYR A 61 -2.95 7.74 -5.45
CA TYR A 61 -3.37 7.92 -6.84
C TYR A 61 -3.26 6.62 -7.64
N VAL A 62 -2.13 5.92 -7.56
CA VAL A 62 -1.93 4.65 -8.27
C VAL A 62 -2.94 3.61 -7.80
N THR A 63 -3.14 3.47 -6.48
CA THR A 63 -4.13 2.54 -5.92
C THR A 63 -5.55 2.86 -6.42
N LEU A 64 -5.96 4.13 -6.35
CA LEU A 64 -7.27 4.55 -6.86
C LEU A 64 -7.42 4.31 -8.36
N ARG A 65 -6.38 4.60 -9.16
CA ARG A 65 -6.40 4.40 -10.60
C ARG A 65 -6.49 2.93 -10.96
N SER A 66 -5.75 2.07 -10.26
CA SER A 66 -5.78 0.62 -10.43
C SER A 66 -7.14 0.02 -10.07
N MET A 67 -7.76 0.49 -8.99
CA MET A 67 -9.13 0.09 -8.64
C MET A 67 -10.17 0.57 -9.67
N ARG A 68 -10.03 1.80 -10.18
CA ARG A 68 -10.93 2.31 -11.23
C ARG A 68 -10.74 1.56 -12.55
N GLY A 69 -9.53 1.11 -12.84
CA GLY A 69 -9.20 0.31 -14.02
C GLY A 69 -9.52 -1.17 -13.89
N GLY A 70 -10.06 -1.63 -12.75
CA GLY A 70 -10.45 -3.02 -12.58
C GLY A 70 -9.27 -4.01 -12.47
N LEU A 71 -8.07 -3.54 -12.15
CA LEU A 71 -6.86 -4.38 -12.17
C LEU A 71 -6.82 -5.44 -11.06
N PHE A 72 -7.56 -5.23 -9.96
CA PHE A 72 -7.72 -6.22 -8.90
C PHE A 72 -8.95 -7.07 -9.19
N LEU A 73 -8.74 -8.23 -9.80
CA LEU A 73 -9.80 -9.19 -10.13
C LEU A 73 -9.85 -10.32 -9.10
N LEU A 74 -11.06 -10.77 -8.81
CA LEU A 74 -11.25 -12.01 -8.05
C LEU A 74 -10.95 -13.21 -8.97
N PRO A 75 -10.21 -14.23 -8.49
CA PRO A 75 -10.02 -15.45 -9.25
C PRO A 75 -11.36 -16.13 -9.58
N SER A 76 -11.50 -16.70 -10.77
CA SER A 76 -12.73 -17.39 -11.20
C SER A 76 -12.97 -18.71 -10.44
N LYS A 77 -11.90 -19.33 -9.93
CA LYS A 77 -11.98 -20.61 -9.20
C LYS A 77 -12.21 -20.40 -7.71
N ALA A 78 -13.21 -21.06 -7.15
CA ALA A 78 -13.54 -20.98 -5.72
C ALA A 78 -12.36 -21.32 -4.78
N GLY A 79 -11.49 -22.26 -5.19
CA GLY A 79 -10.28 -22.61 -4.42
C GLY A 79 -9.24 -21.48 -4.37
N GLU A 80 -9.10 -20.72 -5.46
CA GLU A 80 -8.17 -19.59 -5.55
C GLU A 80 -8.69 -18.36 -4.80
N VAL A 81 -10.02 -18.16 -4.76
CA VAL A 81 -10.65 -17.13 -3.90
C VAL A 81 -10.37 -17.41 -2.42
N LYS A 82 -10.48 -18.68 -1.98
CA LYS A 82 -10.13 -19.06 -0.60
C LYS A 82 -8.65 -18.80 -0.29
N ARG A 83 -7.76 -19.09 -1.24
CA ARG A 83 -6.32 -18.79 -1.09
C ARG A 83 -6.07 -17.30 -0.96
N LEU A 84 -6.68 -16.48 -1.83
CA LEU A 84 -6.55 -15.03 -1.78
C LEU A 84 -7.04 -14.44 -0.45
N LYS A 85 -8.19 -14.90 0.07
CA LYS A 85 -8.68 -14.47 1.39
C LYS A 85 -7.70 -14.81 2.52
N LYS A 86 -7.09 -16.01 2.49
CA LYS A 86 -6.04 -16.39 3.45
C LYS A 86 -4.82 -15.50 3.34
N THR A 87 -4.34 -15.22 2.12
CA THR A 87 -3.20 -14.33 1.90
C THR A 87 -3.47 -12.91 2.39
N ASN A 88 -4.67 -12.37 2.17
CA ASN A 88 -5.07 -11.07 2.72
C ASN A 88 -5.12 -11.06 4.25
N LEU A 89 -5.61 -12.14 4.87
CA LEU A 89 -5.63 -12.27 6.33
C LEU A 89 -4.20 -12.30 6.89
N ILE A 90 -3.30 -13.05 6.27
CA ILE A 90 -1.89 -13.13 6.66
C ILE A 90 -1.19 -11.78 6.48
N SER A 91 -1.44 -11.08 5.37
CA SER A 91 -0.86 -9.76 5.13
C SER A 91 -1.39 -8.71 6.12
N GLY A 92 -2.67 -8.77 6.47
CA GLY A 92 -3.25 -7.95 7.54
C GLY A 92 -2.61 -8.23 8.89
N ALA A 93 -2.39 -9.50 9.23
CA ALA A 93 -1.75 -9.90 10.48
C ALA A 93 -0.29 -9.43 10.55
N ALA A 94 0.46 -9.60 9.46
CA ALA A 94 1.83 -9.09 9.35
C ALA A 94 1.88 -7.56 9.50
N GLY A 95 0.94 -6.84 8.87
CA GLY A 95 0.83 -5.39 8.99
C GLY A 95 0.53 -4.93 10.43
N ALA A 96 -0.38 -5.62 11.13
CA ALA A 96 -0.69 -5.34 12.53
C ALA A 96 0.52 -5.60 13.45
N LEU A 97 1.29 -6.64 13.16
CA LEU A 97 2.53 -6.95 13.88
C LEU A 97 3.59 -5.85 13.71
N ILE A 98 3.79 -5.37 12.48
CA ILE A 98 4.70 -4.26 12.19
C ILE A 98 4.23 -2.98 12.90
N TRP A 99 2.93 -2.69 12.86
CA TRP A 99 2.35 -1.54 13.56
C TRP A 99 2.60 -1.63 15.08
N ALA A 100 2.38 -2.80 15.69
CA ALA A 100 2.61 -3.02 17.11
C ALA A 100 4.08 -2.76 17.50
N ILE A 101 5.01 -3.29 16.71
CA ILE A 101 6.46 -3.10 16.92
C ILE A 101 6.81 -1.61 16.83
N LEU A 102 6.27 -0.89 15.85
CA LEU A 102 6.53 0.54 15.69
C LEU A 102 6.00 1.36 16.87
N MET A 103 4.79 1.07 17.37
CA MET A 103 4.21 1.81 18.50
C MET A 103 4.97 1.56 19.80
N ILE A 104 5.36 0.31 20.07
CA ILE A 104 6.20 -0.03 21.23
C ILE A 104 7.55 0.67 21.12
N SER A 105 8.17 0.63 19.93
CA SER A 105 9.47 1.29 19.71
C SER A 105 9.38 2.81 19.93
N TYR A 106 8.27 3.43 19.51
CA TYR A 106 8.04 4.85 19.71
C TYR A 106 7.85 5.21 21.20
N ASP A 107 7.06 4.43 21.94
CA ASP A 107 6.86 4.65 23.38
C ASP A 107 8.16 4.45 24.17
N LEU A 108 9.00 3.47 23.80
CA LEU A 108 10.30 3.22 24.44
C LEU A 108 11.33 4.33 24.18
N LEU A 109 11.26 4.99 23.02
CA LEU A 109 12.19 6.08 22.66
C LEU A 109 11.74 7.45 23.20
N GLY A 110 10.46 7.61 23.56
CA GLY A 110 9.84 8.91 23.77
C GLY A 110 9.48 9.30 25.21
N LYS A 111 9.60 8.42 26.21
CA LYS A 111 9.14 8.69 27.58
C LYS A 111 10.14 8.23 28.65
N GLU A 112 10.43 9.08 29.62
CA GLU A 112 11.25 8.76 30.81
C GLU A 112 10.53 7.83 31.79
N GLU A 113 9.19 7.87 31.83
CA GLU A 113 8.36 6.93 32.59
C GLU A 113 7.33 6.26 31.66
N VAL A 114 7.50 4.97 31.41
CA VAL A 114 6.56 4.16 30.63
C VAL A 114 5.81 3.26 31.58
N ASP A 115 4.50 3.49 31.75
CA ASP A 115 3.60 2.46 32.27
C ASP A 115 3.48 1.37 31.20
N VAL A 116 4.32 0.34 31.37
CA VAL A 116 4.46 -0.78 30.43
C VAL A 116 3.12 -1.48 30.20
N VAL A 117 2.28 -1.59 31.23
CA VAL A 117 0.99 -2.29 31.12
C VAL A 117 0.02 -1.46 30.28
N ALA A 118 -0.09 -0.15 30.54
CA ALA A 118 -0.96 0.72 29.78
C ALA A 118 -0.52 0.84 28.31
N SER A 119 0.79 0.95 28.04
CA SER A 119 1.34 1.01 26.68
C SER A 119 1.09 -0.29 25.90
N VAL A 120 1.34 -1.46 26.51
CA VAL A 120 1.06 -2.76 25.87
C VAL A 120 -0.43 -2.94 25.58
N MET A 121 -1.30 -2.59 26.53
CA MET A 121 -2.76 -2.69 26.33
C MET A 121 -3.25 -1.76 25.21
N SER A 122 -2.79 -0.51 25.18
CA SER A 122 -3.16 0.44 24.11
C SER A 122 -2.66 -0.02 22.75
N THR A 123 -1.44 -0.58 22.69
CA THR A 123 -0.87 -1.16 21.48
C THR A 123 -1.65 -2.39 21.01
N LEU A 124 -2.06 -3.28 21.92
CA LEU A 124 -2.86 -4.45 21.53
C LEU A 124 -4.20 -4.03 20.92
N VAL A 125 -4.89 -3.08 21.57
CA VAL A 125 -6.17 -2.55 21.06
C VAL A 125 -5.98 -1.90 19.69
N GLY A 126 -4.96 -1.05 19.54
CA GLY A 126 -4.67 -0.40 18.27
C GLY A 126 -4.26 -1.39 17.16
N SER A 127 -3.55 -2.46 17.50
CA SER A 127 -3.16 -3.51 16.56
C SER A 127 -4.38 -4.28 16.04
N VAL A 128 -5.34 -4.56 16.93
CA VAL A 128 -6.61 -5.20 16.55
C VAL A 128 -7.43 -4.29 15.62
N ILE A 129 -7.54 -3.00 15.95
CA ILE A 129 -8.23 -2.02 15.11
C ILE A 129 -7.55 -1.93 13.73
N PHE A 130 -6.21 -1.85 13.71
CA PHE A 130 -5.42 -1.80 12.49
C PHE A 130 -5.63 -3.05 11.64
N PHE A 131 -5.61 -4.24 12.25
CA PHE A 131 -5.83 -5.52 11.57
C PHE A 131 -7.19 -5.57 10.86
N PHE A 132 -8.27 -5.22 11.58
CA PHE A 132 -9.61 -5.22 11.00
C PHE A 132 -9.75 -4.13 9.94
N GLY A 133 -9.19 -2.94 10.18
CA GLY A 133 -9.21 -1.82 9.25
C GLY A 133 -8.51 -2.15 7.93
N ILE A 134 -7.29 -2.71 7.98
CA ILE A 134 -6.53 -3.05 6.78
C ILE A 134 -7.18 -4.19 6.01
N THR A 135 -7.68 -5.22 6.71
CA THR A 135 -8.32 -6.37 6.08
C THR A 135 -9.63 -5.96 5.40
N TRP A 136 -10.42 -5.11 6.05
CA TRP A 136 -11.66 -4.56 5.49
C TRP A 136 -11.37 -3.67 4.28
N MET A 137 -10.36 -2.80 4.37
CA MET A 137 -9.96 -1.93 3.26
C MET A 137 -9.48 -2.74 2.06
N GLN A 138 -8.63 -3.76 2.25
CA GLN A 138 -8.20 -4.67 1.19
C GLN A 138 -9.39 -5.33 0.48
N TRP A 139 -10.37 -5.83 1.24
CA TRP A 139 -11.56 -6.46 0.66
C TRP A 139 -12.42 -5.45 -0.10
N PHE A 140 -12.60 -4.24 0.45
CA PHE A 140 -13.31 -3.16 -0.20
C PHE A 140 -12.68 -2.78 -1.55
N MET A 141 -11.35 -2.66 -1.60
CA MET A 141 -10.62 -2.33 -2.83
C MET A 141 -10.83 -3.38 -3.92
N ILE A 142 -10.73 -4.67 -3.57
CA ILE A 142 -10.94 -5.78 -4.51
C ILE A 142 -12.38 -5.78 -5.03
N LYS A 143 -13.37 -5.64 -4.15
CA LYS A 143 -14.78 -5.60 -4.54
C LYS A 143 -15.08 -4.46 -5.49
N ARG A 144 -14.57 -3.25 -5.20
CA ARG A 144 -14.80 -2.06 -6.03
C ARG A 144 -14.07 -2.16 -7.37
N SER A 145 -12.89 -2.75 -7.38
CA SER A 145 -12.14 -3.03 -8.60
C SER A 145 -12.88 -4.01 -9.51
N ASN A 146 -13.37 -5.13 -8.96
CA ASN A 146 -14.13 -6.12 -9.74
C ASN A 146 -15.38 -5.49 -10.37
N GLN A 147 -16.14 -4.70 -9.60
CA GLN A 147 -17.31 -3.97 -10.12
C GLN A 147 -16.98 -3.01 -11.26
N ASN A 148 -15.77 -2.45 -11.31
CA ASN A 148 -15.37 -1.58 -12.42
C ASN A 148 -14.86 -2.38 -13.63
N ALA A 149 -14.30 -3.58 -13.41
CA ALA A 149 -13.96 -4.49 -14.50
C ALA A 149 -15.21 -5.00 -15.22
N ASP A 150 -16.26 -5.35 -14.46
CA ASP A 150 -17.51 -5.87 -15.00
C ASP A 150 -18.23 -4.84 -15.89
N LYS A 151 -18.12 -3.54 -15.58
CA LYS A 151 -18.68 -2.43 -16.40
C LYS A 151 -18.09 -2.30 -17.81
N HIS A 152 -16.94 -2.92 -18.08
CA HIS A 152 -16.30 -2.89 -19.40
C HIS A 152 -16.69 -4.10 -20.26
N LEU A 153 -17.45 -5.05 -19.71
CA LEU A 153 -17.93 -6.26 -20.38
C LEU A 153 -19.43 -6.18 -20.77
N GLU A 154 -20.18 -5.23 -20.21
CA GLU A 154 -21.55 -4.85 -20.59
C GLU A 154 -21.55 -3.74 -21.65
#